data_AF-A0A839NBH6-F1
#
_entry.id   AF-A0A839NBH6-F1
#
_cell.length_a   1.000
_cell.length_b   1.000
_cell.length_c   1.000
_cell.angle_alpha   90.00
_cell.angle_beta   90.00
_cell.angle_gamma   90.00
#
_symmetry.space_group_name_H-M   'P 1'
#
loop_
_entity.id
_entity.type
_entity.pdbx_description
1 polymer ?
#
loop_
_entity_poly.entity_id
_entity_poly.type
_entity_poly.pdbx_seq_one_letter_code
_entity_poly.pdbx_strand_id
1 'polypeptide(L)'
;MTPATRPPLDKLLASAPFQRSRHAAARVADDAEALSRLLEDVAAHEFGIGQLPDARGGIDIDIACAVVEAHIAALTSGEATGSVADARCRLVIAALHYLVDANDVIPDALPDGHVDDVVVMRWATRVARGEIPAE
;
A
#
# COMPACT_ATOMS: atom_id res chain seq x y z
N MET A 1 -22.14 -4.82 -21.78
CA MET A 1 -21.34 -4.64 -20.56
C MET A 1 -21.00 -3.18 -20.45
N THR A 2 -21.58 -2.47 -19.49
CA THR A 2 -21.17 -1.11 -19.13
C THR A 2 -19.81 -1.20 -18.44
N PRO A 3 -18.80 -0.39 -18.81
CA PRO A 3 -17.53 -0.40 -18.10
C PRO A 3 -17.81 -0.02 -16.64
N ALA A 4 -17.42 -0.89 -15.71
CA ALA A 4 -17.46 -0.58 -14.29
C ALA A 4 -16.62 0.69 -14.07
N THR A 5 -17.26 1.77 -13.65
CA THR A 5 -16.57 3.04 -13.46
C THR A 5 -15.72 2.90 -12.20
N ARG A 6 -14.39 2.91 -12.36
CA ARG A 6 -13.41 2.86 -11.27
C ARG A 6 -13.83 3.84 -10.16
N PRO A 7 -13.90 3.42 -8.89
CA PRO A 7 -14.19 4.34 -7.80
C PRO A 7 -13.10 5.42 -7.77
N PRO A 8 -13.48 6.70 -7.60
CA PRO A 8 -12.52 7.77 -7.48
C PRO A 8 -11.71 7.61 -6.18
N LEU A 9 -10.45 8.07 -6.20
CA LEU A 9 -9.46 7.84 -5.14
C LEU A 9 -9.97 8.29 -3.76
N ASP A 10 -10.66 9.43 -3.68
CA ASP A 10 -11.27 9.95 -2.45
C ASP A 10 -12.24 8.94 -1.80
N LYS A 11 -13.03 8.23 -2.62
CA LYS A 11 -13.94 7.19 -2.13
C LYS A 11 -13.19 5.93 -1.68
N LEU A 12 -12.09 5.57 -2.35
CA LEU A 12 -11.24 4.46 -1.93
C LEU A 12 -10.56 4.76 -0.58
N LEU A 13 -9.99 5.95 -0.43
CA LEU A 13 -9.35 6.38 0.81
C LEU A 13 -10.35 6.55 1.97
N ALA A 14 -11.61 6.88 1.66
CA ALA A 14 -12.70 6.92 2.64
C ALA A 14 -13.36 5.55 2.91
N SER A 15 -12.98 4.50 2.16
CA SER A 15 -13.62 3.19 2.27
C SER A 15 -13.29 2.50 3.59
N ALA A 16 -14.21 1.66 4.09
CA ALA A 16 -13.99 0.90 5.31
C ALA A 16 -12.73 0.00 5.23
N PRO A 17 -12.43 -0.68 4.11
CA PRO A 17 -11.20 -1.46 4.01
C PRO A 17 -9.93 -0.62 4.11
N PHE A 18 -9.84 0.51 3.41
CA PHE A 18 -8.67 1.37 3.52
C PHE A 18 -8.49 1.95 4.92
N GLN A 19 -9.58 2.32 5.61
CA GLN A 19 -9.51 2.77 6.99
C GLN A 19 -9.01 1.67 7.94
N ARG A 20 -9.40 0.41 7.74
CA ARG A 20 -8.83 -0.71 8.50
C ARG A 20 -7.33 -0.86 8.25
N SER A 21 -6.89 -0.76 7.00
CA SER A 21 -5.47 -0.84 6.66
C SER A 21 -4.66 0.31 7.27
N ARG A 22 -5.22 1.53 7.35
CA ARG A 22 -4.60 2.64 8.11
C ARG A 22 -4.45 2.34 9.60
N HIS A 23 -5.49 1.78 10.22
CA HIS A 23 -5.43 1.40 11.63
C HIS A 23 -4.46 0.25 11.88
N ALA A 24 -4.38 -0.72 10.97
CA ALA A 24 -3.43 -1.81 11.06
C ALA A 24 -1.99 -1.29 10.91
N ALA A 25 -1.72 -0.47 9.89
CA ALA A 25 -0.44 0.19 9.67
C ALA A 25 0.03 0.97 10.89
N ALA A 26 -0.86 1.76 11.52
CA ALA A 26 -0.52 2.51 12.73
C ALA A 26 -0.09 1.63 13.92
N ARG A 27 -0.56 0.38 13.99
CA ARG A 27 -0.17 -0.56 15.06
C ARG A 27 1.17 -1.22 14.82
N VAL A 28 1.58 -1.36 13.56
CA VAL A 28 2.81 -2.07 13.16
C VAL A 28 3.92 -1.14 12.70
N ALA A 29 3.65 0.16 12.55
CA ALA A 29 4.59 1.13 11.99
C ALA A 29 5.94 1.21 12.71
N ASP A 30 5.98 0.88 14.00
CA ASP A 30 7.18 0.92 14.83
C ASP A 30 7.71 -0.49 15.18
N ASP A 31 7.18 -1.55 14.54
CA ASP A 31 7.55 -2.95 14.76
C ASP A 31 8.23 -3.53 13.50
N ALA A 32 9.56 -3.57 13.52
CA ALA A 32 10.38 -4.05 12.41
C ALA A 32 10.08 -5.52 12.00
N GLU A 33 9.68 -6.37 12.95
CA GLU A 33 9.36 -7.77 12.65
C GLU A 33 8.00 -7.86 11.95
N ALA A 34 7.00 -7.12 12.43
CA ALA A 34 5.70 -7.06 11.79
C ALA A 34 5.77 -6.46 10.38
N LEU A 35 6.62 -5.44 10.16
CA LEU A 35 6.84 -4.86 8.84
C LEU A 35 7.55 -5.82 7.89
N SER A 36 8.52 -6.60 8.36
CA SER A 36 9.16 -7.64 7.55
C SER A 36 8.15 -8.69 7.08
N ARG A 37 7.24 -9.13 7.96
CA ARG A 37 6.16 -10.06 7.60
C ARG A 37 5.20 -9.47 6.57
N LEU A 38 4.87 -8.18 6.68
CA LEU A 38 4.06 -7.50 5.66
C LEU A 38 4.73 -7.54 4.28
N LEU A 39 6.04 -7.37 4.20
CA LEU A 39 6.77 -7.48 2.92
C LEU A 39 6.75 -8.91 2.36
N GLU A 40 6.83 -9.92 3.23
CA GLU A 40 6.67 -11.33 2.84
C GLU A 40 5.26 -11.61 2.30
N ASP A 41 4.22 -11.08 2.96
CA ASP A 41 2.84 -11.20 2.53
C ASP A 41 2.63 -10.53 1.16
N VAL A 42 3.21 -9.35 0.94
CA VAL A 42 3.18 -8.65 -0.37
C VAL A 42 3.89 -9.46 -1.45
N ALA A 43 5.05 -10.07 -1.14
CA ALA A 43 5.78 -10.90 -2.08
C ALA A 43 5.04 -12.20 -2.45
N ALA A 44 4.23 -12.73 -1.52
CA ALA A 44 3.42 -13.92 -1.72
C ALA A 44 2.04 -13.62 -2.36
N HIS A 45 1.64 -12.35 -2.45
CA HIS A 45 0.32 -11.96 -2.93
C HIS A 45 0.16 -12.22 -4.43
N GLU A 46 -0.79 -13.10 -4.78
CA GLU A 46 -1.10 -13.45 -6.17
C GLU A 46 -2.16 -12.49 -6.74
N PHE A 47 -1.76 -11.70 -7.74
CA PHE A 47 -2.66 -10.83 -8.50
C PHE A 47 -3.46 -11.66 -9.52
N GLY A 48 -4.57 -12.28 -9.12
CA GLY A 48 -5.62 -12.78 -10.02
C GLY A 48 -5.14 -13.58 -11.24
N ILE A 49 -5.87 -13.50 -12.37
CA ILE A 49 -5.59 -14.25 -13.61
C ILE A 49 -4.40 -13.61 -14.37
N GLY A 50 -3.21 -13.69 -13.79
CA GLY A 50 -1.95 -13.27 -14.41
C GLY A 50 -1.34 -12.03 -13.77
N GLN A 51 0.00 -12.02 -13.72
CA GLN A 51 0.85 -10.91 -13.26
C GLN A 51 0.24 -9.54 -13.55
N LEU A 52 0.39 -8.62 -12.58
CA LEU A 52 0.07 -7.19 -12.67
C LEU A 52 0.02 -6.73 -14.15
N PRO A 53 -1.17 -6.46 -14.71
CA PRO A 53 -1.32 -6.23 -16.14
C PRO A 53 -0.60 -4.96 -16.65
N ASP A 54 -0.07 -4.12 -15.75
CA ASP A 54 0.70 -2.93 -16.06
C ASP A 54 2.06 -2.98 -15.34
N ALA A 55 3.15 -2.97 -16.12
CA ALA A 55 4.53 -2.87 -15.62
C ALA A 55 4.73 -1.68 -14.66
N ARG A 56 3.87 -0.65 -14.75
CA ARG A 56 3.88 0.50 -13.82
C ARG A 56 3.39 0.16 -12.42
N GLY A 57 2.42 -0.74 -12.28
CA GLY A 57 1.92 -1.16 -10.97
C GLY A 57 2.98 -1.93 -10.18
N GLY A 58 3.75 -2.79 -10.87
CA GLY A 58 4.91 -3.46 -10.27
C GLY A 58 5.96 -2.48 -9.75
N ILE A 59 6.29 -1.44 -10.53
CA ILE A 59 7.24 -0.40 -10.11
C ILE A 59 6.73 0.33 -8.85
N ASP A 60 5.43 0.64 -8.78
CA ASP A 60 4.87 1.32 -7.60
C ASP A 60 4.95 0.44 -6.34
N ILE A 61 4.75 -0.87 -6.47
CA ILE A 61 4.92 -1.82 -5.37
C ILE A 61 6.40 -1.92 -4.95
N ASP A 62 7.33 -2.05 -5.90
CA ASP A 62 8.76 -2.11 -5.60
C ASP A 62 9.24 -0.88 -4.82
N ILE A 63 8.76 0.31 -5.21
CA ILE A 63 9.07 1.56 -4.51
C ILE A 63 8.50 1.55 -3.09
N ALA A 64 7.25 1.11 -2.93
CA ALA A 64 6.62 1.03 -1.62
C ALA A 64 7.37 0.07 -0.70
N CYS A 65 7.77 -1.10 -1.20
CA CYS A 65 8.61 -2.06 -0.49
C CYS A 65 9.94 -1.43 -0.07
N ALA A 66 10.65 -0.76 -1.00
CA ALA A 66 11.92 -0.11 -0.69
C ALA A 66 11.80 0.99 0.38
N VAL A 67 10.69 1.72 0.42
CA VAL A 67 10.42 2.72 1.47
C VAL A 67 10.27 2.04 2.84
N VAL A 68 9.54 0.92 2.90
CA VAL A 68 9.35 0.18 4.16
C VAL A 68 10.65 -0.52 4.60
N GLU A 69 11.43 -1.07 3.68
CA GLU A 69 12.78 -1.62 3.97
C GLU A 69 13.70 -0.56 4.58
N ALA A 70 13.72 0.65 4.01
CA ALA A 70 14.50 1.75 4.57
C ALA A 70 14.02 2.15 5.98
N HIS A 71 12.72 2.09 6.23
CA HIS A 71 12.14 2.35 7.56
C HIS A 71 12.50 1.26 8.57
N ILE A 72 12.44 -0.02 8.18
CA ILE A 72 12.92 -1.15 9.01
C ILE A 72 14.41 -0.94 9.36
N ALA A 73 15.23 -0.53 8.40
CA ALA A 73 16.64 -0.24 8.63
C ALA A 73 16.83 0.90 9.65
N ALA A 74 16.03 1.96 9.58
CA ALA A 74 16.06 3.07 10.55
C ALA A 74 15.63 2.63 11.96
N LEU A 75 14.56 1.83 12.08
CA LEU A 75 14.08 1.28 13.35
C LEU A 75 15.14 0.39 14.02
N THR A 76 15.81 -0.45 13.23
CA THR A 76 16.83 -1.39 13.73
C THR A 76 18.15 -0.72 14.07
N SER A 77 18.51 0.38 13.39
CA SER A 77 19.70 1.19 13.69
C SER A 77 19.48 2.19 14.84
N GLY A 78 18.23 2.45 15.23
CA GLY A 78 17.88 3.47 16.22
C GLY A 78 17.98 4.90 15.69
N GLU A 79 17.94 5.09 14.37
CA GLU A 79 17.95 6.40 13.75
C GLU A 79 16.59 7.11 13.89
N ALA A 80 16.61 8.38 14.30
CA ALA A 80 15.41 9.19 14.37
C ALA A 80 14.96 9.60 12.97
N THR A 81 13.78 9.15 12.54
CA THR A 81 13.14 9.64 11.32
C THR A 81 12.42 10.96 11.58
N GLY A 82 12.43 11.87 10.60
CA GLY A 82 11.69 13.13 10.70
C GLY A 82 10.17 12.89 10.66
N SER A 83 9.38 13.71 11.35
CA SER A 83 7.92 13.53 11.49
C SER A 83 7.16 13.44 10.15
N VAL A 84 7.60 14.16 9.13
CA VAL A 84 6.99 14.12 7.79
C VAL A 84 7.37 12.83 7.03
N ALA A 85 8.59 12.33 7.23
CA ALA A 85 9.01 11.06 6.64
C ALA A 85 8.26 9.90 7.28
N ASP A 86 8.04 9.95 8.59
CA ASP A 86 7.25 8.98 9.35
C ASP A 86 5.77 8.97 8.89
N ALA A 87 5.15 10.13 8.73
CA ALA A 87 3.78 10.22 8.22
C ALA A 87 3.61 9.62 6.80
N ARG A 88 4.57 9.88 5.90
CA ARG A 88 4.56 9.30 4.55
C ARG A 88 4.80 7.79 4.59
N CYS A 89 5.72 7.32 5.42
CA CYS A 89 5.98 5.90 5.59
C CYS A 89 4.74 5.14 6.09
N ARG A 90 4.04 5.69 7.09
CA ARG A 90 2.78 5.12 7.60
C ARG A 90 1.70 5.01 6.52
N LEU A 91 1.64 5.95 5.58
CA LEU A 91 0.73 5.87 4.43
C LEU A 91 1.14 4.76 3.44
N VAL A 92 2.44 4.58 3.20
CA VAL A 92 2.95 3.48 2.37
C VAL A 92 2.64 2.13 3.01
N ILE A 93 2.84 1.99 4.32
CA ILE A 93 2.51 0.77 5.07
C ILE A 93 1.00 0.48 4.97
N ALA A 94 0.15 1.50 5.08
CA ALA A 94 -1.30 1.34 4.92
C ALA A 94 -1.70 0.90 3.52
N ALA A 95 -1.02 1.40 2.48
CA ALA A 95 -1.26 0.99 1.09
C ALA A 95 -0.84 -0.46 0.85
N LEU A 96 0.31 -0.89 1.36
CA LEU A 96 0.76 -2.28 1.27
C LEU A 96 -0.16 -3.22 2.07
N HIS A 97 -0.63 -2.80 3.24
CA HIS A 97 -1.60 -3.58 4.01
C HIS A 97 -2.95 -3.66 3.30
N TYR A 98 -3.38 -2.61 2.59
CA TYR A 98 -4.61 -2.65 1.78
C TYR A 98 -4.47 -3.67 0.65
N LEU A 99 -3.34 -3.64 -0.06
CA LEU A 99 -3.02 -4.54 -1.15
C LEU A 99 -3.12 -6.03 -0.75
N VAL A 100 -2.76 -6.39 0.49
CA VAL A 100 -2.79 -7.79 0.95
C VAL A 100 -3.97 -8.14 1.86
N ASP A 101 -4.87 -7.18 2.16
CA ASP A 101 -6.07 -7.46 2.97
C ASP A 101 -7.08 -8.23 2.13
N ALA A 102 -7.20 -9.54 2.38
CA ALA A 102 -8.17 -10.42 1.74
C ALA A 102 -9.65 -10.02 1.95
N ASN A 103 -9.93 -9.00 2.78
CA ASN A 103 -11.27 -8.42 2.99
C ASN A 103 -11.51 -7.18 2.13
N ASP A 104 -11.20 -7.28 0.84
CA ASP A 104 -11.33 -6.16 -0.08
C ASP A 104 -12.78 -5.88 -0.53
N VAL A 105 -13.03 -4.65 -1.01
CA VAL A 105 -14.33 -4.18 -1.53
C VAL A 105 -14.71 -4.94 -2.81
N ILE A 106 -13.73 -5.37 -3.62
CA ILE A 106 -13.96 -6.06 -4.89
C ILE A 106 -13.16 -7.36 -4.86
N PRO A 107 -13.81 -8.54 -4.90
CA PRO A 107 -13.07 -9.80 -4.89
C PRO A 107 -12.10 -9.88 -6.09
N ASP A 108 -10.83 -10.20 -5.81
CA ASP A 108 -9.74 -10.47 -6.76
C ASP A 108 -10.09 -11.49 -7.86
N ALA A 109 -11.16 -12.28 -7.64
CA ALA A 109 -11.73 -13.20 -8.60
C ALA A 109 -12.39 -12.51 -9.82
N LEU A 110 -12.53 -11.18 -9.81
CA LEU A 110 -13.05 -10.40 -10.93
C LEU A 110 -11.91 -9.88 -11.81
N PRO A 111 -12.10 -9.75 -13.14
CA PRO A 111 -11.07 -9.25 -14.06
C PRO A 111 -10.48 -7.88 -13.71
N ASP A 112 -11.20 -7.10 -12.89
CA ASP A 112 -10.83 -5.75 -12.44
C ASP A 112 -10.67 -5.67 -10.90
N GLY A 113 -10.52 -6.80 -10.19
CA GLY A 113 -10.45 -6.86 -8.72
C GLY A 113 -9.36 -5.97 -8.13
N HIS A 114 -8.16 -5.99 -8.73
CA HIS A 114 -6.97 -5.27 -8.24
C HIS A 114 -6.84 -3.82 -8.72
N VAL A 115 -7.88 -3.28 -9.36
CA VAL A 115 -7.80 -1.99 -10.05
C VAL A 115 -7.77 -0.83 -9.05
N ASP A 116 -8.35 -0.98 -7.88
CA ASP A 116 -8.28 -0.05 -6.76
C ASP A 116 -6.94 -0.15 -6.01
N ASP A 117 -6.40 -1.34 -5.80
CA ASP A 117 -5.05 -1.53 -5.22
C ASP A 117 -3.99 -0.74 -5.99
N VAL A 118 -3.96 -0.87 -7.31
CA VAL A 118 -3.00 -0.15 -8.17
C VAL A 118 -3.19 1.37 -8.06
N VAL A 119 -4.42 1.87 -7.84
CA VAL A 119 -4.67 3.31 -7.63
C VAL A 119 -4.11 3.77 -6.30
N VAL A 120 -4.35 3.01 -5.24
CA VAL A 120 -3.87 3.31 -3.89
C VAL A 120 -2.34 3.27 -3.86
N MET A 121 -1.72 2.25 -4.46
CA MET A 121 -0.26 2.11 -4.56
C MET A 121 0.36 3.28 -5.32
N ARG A 122 -0.18 3.64 -6.48
CA ARG A 122 0.31 4.78 -7.27
C ARG A 122 0.15 6.11 -6.55
N TRP A 123 -0.90 6.27 -5.76
CA TRP A 123 -1.05 7.46 -4.94
C TRP A 123 0.00 7.48 -3.80
N ALA A 124 0.16 6.37 -3.09
CA ALA A 124 1.09 6.26 -1.96
C ALA A 124 2.54 6.51 -2.39
N THR A 125 2.98 6.01 -3.55
CA THR A 125 4.33 6.26 -4.06
C THR A 125 4.57 7.73 -4.41
N ARG A 126 3.57 8.42 -4.97
CA ARG A 126 3.65 9.87 -5.23
C ARG A 126 3.72 10.68 -3.95
N VAL A 127 2.98 10.28 -2.90
CA VAL A 127 3.09 10.87 -1.56
C VAL A 127 4.49 10.64 -0.98
N ALA A 128 5.02 9.42 -1.08
CA ALA A 128 6.35 9.06 -0.57
C ALA A 128 7.46 9.86 -1.24
N ARG A 129 7.36 10.09 -2.55
CA ARG A 129 8.27 10.95 -3.34
C ARG A 129 8.12 12.44 -3.07
N GLY A 130 7.11 12.85 -2.29
CA GLY A 130 6.81 14.26 -2.04
C GLY A 130 6.23 15.01 -3.25
N GLU A 131 5.76 14.29 -4.27
CA GLU A 131 5.10 14.89 -5.44
C GLU A 131 3.72 15.45 -5.10
N ILE A 132 3.09 14.92 -4.05
CA ILE A 132 1.80 15.35 -3.51
C ILE A 132 1.83 15.33 -1.97
N PRO A 133 0.99 16.15 -1.28
CA PRO A 133 0.91 16.14 0.19
C PRO A 133 0.41 14.79 0.73
N ALA A 134 0.88 14.43 1.92
CA ALA A 134 0.24 13.43 2.76
C ALA A 134 -0.94 14.13 3.45
N GLU A 135 -2.15 13.96 2.93
CA GLU A 135 -3.39 14.48 3.56
C GLU A 135 -3.85 13.63 4.75
#